data_AF-A0A972GKG0-F1
#
_entry.id   AF-A0A972GKG0-F1
#
_cell.length_a   1.000
_cell.length_b   1.000
_cell.length_c   1.000
_cell.angle_alpha   90.00
_cell.angle_beta   90.00
_cell.angle_gamma   90.00
#
_symmetry.space_group_name_H-M   'P 1'
#
loop_
_entity.id
_entity.type
_entity.pdbx_description
1 polymer ?
#
loop_
_entity_poly.entity_id
_entity_poly.type
_entity_poly.pdbx_seq_one_letter_code
_entity_poly.pdbx_strand_id
1 'polypeptide(L)'
;MTNKSNLVFIGSSVAILLRKTIEMHPPVDSSGVLQVASGKSNQKLGTYLCSLGYISPLQLREALVEQQRLMKEGQYWRLGDLFVKKGLIHPQVLVAVLLVQMTDRLLHQPGLLPQFLGERLVALGVISPMELAPALIQQTWLRQAGTHVLLGDLLVQHGVLQTQTLSSVLFFQNQRIAYSINTLVV
;
A
#
# COMPACT_ATOMS: atom_id res chain seq x y z
N MET A 1 12.84 -12.22 12.34
CA MET A 1 11.97 -12.20 13.53
C MET A 1 11.66 -10.75 13.83
N THR A 2 10.42 -10.31 13.58
CA THR A 2 10.01 -8.91 13.81
C THR A 2 9.77 -8.72 15.31
N ASN A 3 10.48 -7.79 15.94
CA ASN A 3 10.34 -7.51 17.37
C ASN A 3 8.93 -6.96 17.67
N LYS A 4 8.28 -7.44 18.74
CA LYS A 4 6.95 -6.98 19.19
C LYS A 4 6.90 -5.46 19.38
N SER A 5 8.00 -4.85 19.82
CA SER A 5 8.14 -3.39 19.95
C SER A 5 8.06 -2.66 18.61
N ASN A 6 8.60 -3.25 17.54
CA ASN A 6 8.55 -2.68 16.19
C ASN A 6 7.12 -2.70 15.63
N LEU A 7 6.39 -3.79 15.87
CA LEU A 7 4.99 -3.92 15.42
C LEU A 7 4.06 -2.87 16.06
N VAL A 8 4.23 -2.59 17.35
CA VAL A 8 3.49 -1.52 18.04
C VAL A 8 3.80 -0.15 17.43
N PHE A 9 5.09 0.14 17.20
CA PHE A 9 5.53 1.38 16.58
C PHE A 9 4.96 1.59 15.17
N ILE A 10 4.96 0.53 14.33
CA ILE A 10 4.37 0.55 12.99
C ILE A 10 2.88 0.88 13.07
N GLY A 11 2.15 0.24 13.98
CA GLY A 11 0.71 0.48 14.20
C GLY A 11 0.42 1.93 14.58
N SER A 12 1.13 2.47 15.57
CA SER A 12 0.95 3.86 16.02
C SER A 12 1.28 4.87 14.92
N SER A 13 2.36 4.65 14.18
CA SER A 13 2.77 5.53 13.08
C SER A 13 1.72 5.63 11.98
N VAL A 14 1.14 4.49 11.60
CA VAL A 14 0.08 4.42 10.59
C VAL A 14 -1.23 5.02 11.10
N ALA A 15 -1.58 4.81 12.37
CA ALA A 15 -2.76 5.43 12.98
C ALA A 15 -2.67 6.97 12.96
N ILE A 16 -1.50 7.53 13.27
CA ILE A 16 -1.24 8.98 13.19
C ILE A 16 -1.41 9.48 11.75
N LEU A 17 -0.80 8.79 10.77
CA LEU A 17 -0.92 9.13 9.35
C LEU A 17 -2.37 9.08 8.86
N LEU A 18 -3.12 8.03 9.23
CA LEU A 18 -4.53 7.89 8.86
C LEU A 18 -5.36 9.03 9.45
N ARG A 19 -5.20 9.31 10.75
CA ARG A 19 -5.91 10.39 11.43
C ARG A 19 -5.66 11.73 10.73
N LYS A 20 -4.40 12.09 10.51
CA LYS A 20 -4.03 13.33 9.80
C LYS A 20 -4.65 13.38 8.41
N THR A 21 -4.69 12.24 7.72
CA THR A 21 -5.26 12.14 6.37
C THR A 21 -6.77 12.35 6.38
N ILE A 22 -7.49 11.79 7.36
CA ILE A 22 -8.94 12.03 7.54
C ILE A 22 -9.22 13.49 7.87
N GLU A 23 -8.38 14.12 8.70
CA GLU A 23 -8.50 15.55 9.03
C GLU A 23 -8.30 16.45 7.80
N MET A 24 -7.34 16.13 6.92
CA MET A 24 -7.07 16.91 5.71
C MET A 24 -8.03 16.60 4.54
N HIS A 25 -8.48 15.34 4.44
CA HIS A 25 -9.32 14.81 3.38
C HIS A 25 -10.44 13.98 4.02
N PRO A 26 -11.52 14.63 4.51
CA PRO A 26 -12.61 13.91 5.14
C PRO A 26 -13.32 12.99 4.13
N PRO A 27 -13.83 11.83 4.58
CA PRO A 27 -14.59 10.94 3.70
C PRO A 27 -15.86 11.63 3.20
N VAL A 28 -16.21 11.36 1.94
CA VAL A 28 -17.33 12.00 1.24
C VAL A 28 -18.65 11.35 1.63
N ASP A 29 -18.63 10.07 2.00
CA ASP A 29 -19.81 9.27 2.28
C ASP A 29 -19.85 8.83 3.76
N SER A 30 -20.50 9.65 4.58
CA SER A 30 -20.72 9.37 6.01
C SER A 30 -21.74 8.26 6.26
N SER A 31 -22.45 7.79 5.23
CA SER A 31 -23.56 6.84 5.38
C SER A 31 -23.10 5.41 5.68
N GLY A 32 -21.79 5.13 5.65
CA GLY A 32 -21.19 3.81 5.86
C GLY A 32 -20.42 3.60 7.16
N VAL A 33 -20.43 4.53 8.12
CA VAL A 33 -19.57 4.48 9.34
C VAL A 33 -19.85 3.25 10.24
N LEU A 34 -20.91 2.48 9.98
CA LEU A 34 -21.27 1.30 10.77
C LEU A 34 -21.21 0.02 9.93
N GLN A 35 -20.00 -0.51 9.72
CA GLN A 35 -19.77 -1.96 9.62
C GLN A 35 -18.27 -2.30 9.80
N VAL A 36 -17.71 -1.91 10.93
CA VAL A 36 -16.46 -2.52 11.43
C VAL A 36 -16.83 -3.86 12.06
N ALA A 37 -16.95 -4.92 11.26
CA ALA A 37 -17.05 -6.29 11.79
C ALA A 37 -16.72 -7.35 10.73
N SER A 38 -15.43 -7.62 10.55
CA SER A 38 -14.94 -9.01 10.54
C SER A 38 -13.43 -9.02 10.35
N GLY A 39 -12.73 -9.52 11.36
CA GLY A 39 -11.29 -9.80 11.34
C GLY A 39 -10.91 -10.88 10.33
N LYS A 40 -11.02 -10.55 9.03
CA LYS A 40 -10.38 -11.31 7.96
C LYS A 40 -9.12 -10.56 7.56
N SER A 41 -7.97 -11.12 7.92
CA SER A 41 -6.63 -10.53 7.78
C SER A 41 -6.11 -10.35 6.33
N ASN A 42 -6.97 -10.36 5.30
CA ASN A 42 -6.57 -10.22 3.90
C ASN A 42 -7.57 -9.38 3.08
N GLN A 43 -8.10 -8.32 3.69
CA GLN A 43 -9.02 -7.43 2.99
C GLN A 43 -8.31 -6.72 1.82
N LYS A 44 -9.02 -6.61 0.70
CA LYS A 44 -8.52 -5.91 -0.50
C LYS A 44 -8.59 -4.39 -0.26
N LEU A 45 -7.76 -3.62 -0.96
CA LEU A 45 -7.71 -2.16 -0.87
C LEU A 45 -9.11 -1.52 -0.95
N GLY A 46 -9.95 -1.98 -1.88
CA GLY A 46 -11.32 -1.48 -2.04
C GLY A 46 -12.19 -1.62 -0.80
N THR A 47 -12.02 -2.70 -0.02
CA THR A 47 -12.77 -2.92 1.22
C THR A 47 -12.43 -1.86 2.26
N TYR A 48 -11.14 -1.54 2.44
CA TYR A 48 -10.73 -0.49 3.37
C TYR A 48 -11.24 0.89 2.96
N LEU A 49 -11.17 1.22 1.66
CA LEU A 49 -11.67 2.50 1.15
C LEU A 49 -13.18 2.63 1.35
N CYS A 50 -13.95 1.54 1.14
CA CYS A 50 -15.38 1.51 1.44
C CYS A 50 -15.66 1.63 2.94
N SER A 51 -14.96 0.88 3.80
CA SER A 51 -15.19 0.93 5.25
C SER A 51 -14.86 2.28 5.87
N LEU A 52 -13.95 3.02 5.25
CA LEU A 52 -13.57 4.37 5.66
C LEU A 52 -14.45 5.47 5.03
N GLY A 53 -15.44 5.13 4.19
CA GLY A 53 -16.35 6.09 3.58
C GLY A 53 -15.75 6.92 2.44
N TYR A 54 -14.60 6.53 1.91
CA TYR A 54 -13.94 7.24 0.81
C TYR A 54 -14.49 6.88 -0.57
N ILE A 55 -15.02 5.67 -0.72
CA ILE A 55 -15.72 5.24 -1.93
C ILE A 55 -16.96 4.42 -1.56
N SER A 56 -18.01 4.51 -2.35
CA SER A 56 -19.18 3.64 -2.18
C SER A 56 -18.95 2.24 -2.78
N PRO A 57 -19.71 1.22 -2.37
CA PRO A 57 -19.67 -0.10 -3.00
C PRO A 57 -19.97 -0.06 -4.51
N LEU A 58 -20.83 0.87 -4.95
CA LEU A 58 -21.14 1.08 -6.36
C LEU A 58 -19.91 1.61 -7.10
N GLN A 59 -19.24 2.64 -6.59
CA GLN A 59 -18.02 3.19 -7.17
C GLN A 59 -16.89 2.14 -7.25
N LEU A 60 -16.75 1.29 -6.22
CA LEU A 60 -15.81 0.17 -6.23
C LEU A 60 -16.13 -0.81 -7.37
N ARG A 61 -17.40 -1.20 -7.52
CA ARG A 61 -17.85 -2.11 -8.59
C ARG A 61 -17.58 -1.51 -9.98
N GLU A 62 -17.93 -0.25 -10.19
CA GLU A 62 -17.71 0.46 -11.45
C GLU A 62 -16.22 0.55 -11.81
N ALA A 63 -15.36 0.84 -10.82
CA ALA A 63 -13.92 0.88 -11.04
C ALA A 63 -13.33 -0.50 -11.37
N LEU A 64 -13.83 -1.59 -10.77
CA LEU A 64 -13.40 -2.94 -11.11
C LEU A 64 -13.80 -3.35 -12.53
N VAL A 65 -15.04 -3.03 -12.96
CA VAL A 65 -15.50 -3.26 -14.33
C VAL A 65 -14.62 -2.49 -15.32
N GLU A 66 -14.35 -1.22 -15.03
CA GLU A 66 -13.49 -0.38 -15.87
C GLU A 66 -12.04 -0.89 -15.92
N GLN A 67 -11.46 -1.28 -14.79
CA GLN A 67 -10.13 -1.88 -14.75
C GLN A 67 -10.05 -3.14 -15.61
N GLN A 68 -11.08 -4.00 -15.56
CA GLN A 68 -11.14 -5.21 -16.37
C GLN A 68 -11.27 -4.89 -17.86
N ARG A 69 -12.06 -3.87 -18.24
CA ARG A 69 -12.18 -3.39 -19.61
C ARG A 69 -10.84 -2.89 -20.15
N LEU A 70 -10.17 -2.01 -19.41
CA LEU A 70 -8.85 -1.46 -19.77
C LEU A 70 -7.80 -2.58 -19.93
N MET A 71 -7.84 -3.60 -19.05
CA MET A 71 -6.94 -4.75 -19.15
C MET A 71 -7.13 -5.52 -20.47
N LYS A 72 -8.38 -5.70 -20.94
CA LYS A 72 -8.68 -6.33 -22.24
C LYS A 72 -8.18 -5.50 -23.41
N GLU A 73 -8.06 -4.19 -23.24
CA GLU A 73 -7.52 -3.25 -24.23
C GLU A 73 -5.99 -3.11 -24.15
N GLY A 74 -5.32 -3.97 -23.36
CA GLY A 74 -3.87 -3.95 -23.19
C GLY A 74 -3.36 -2.85 -22.25
N GLN A 75 -4.25 -2.14 -21.55
CA GLN A 75 -3.88 -1.11 -20.59
C GLN A 75 -3.94 -1.64 -19.16
N TYR A 76 -2.79 -1.66 -18.48
CA TYR A 76 -2.72 -2.06 -17.09
C TYR A 76 -2.85 -0.86 -16.15
N TRP A 77 -3.93 -0.81 -15.38
CA TRP A 77 -4.15 0.18 -14.33
C TRP A 77 -4.26 -0.49 -12.97
N ARG A 78 -3.59 0.09 -11.96
CA ARG A 78 -3.86 -0.30 -10.56
C ARG A 78 -5.18 0.32 -10.12
N LEU A 79 -5.98 -0.44 -9.38
CA LEU A 79 -7.29 0.01 -8.91
C LEU A 79 -7.19 1.33 -8.10
N GLY A 80 -6.19 1.44 -7.22
CA GLY A 80 -5.95 2.67 -6.47
C GLY A 80 -5.62 3.88 -7.35
N ASP A 81 -4.77 3.67 -8.37
CA ASP A 81 -4.42 4.72 -9.34
C ASP A 81 -5.67 5.13 -10.16
N LEU A 82 -6.58 4.20 -10.46
CA LEU A 82 -7.85 4.49 -11.13
C LEU A 82 -8.79 5.35 -10.27
N PHE A 83 -8.88 5.09 -8.96
CA PHE A 83 -9.66 5.93 -8.05
C PHE A 83 -9.14 7.36 -7.97
N VAL A 84 -7.81 7.52 -7.88
CA VAL A 84 -7.16 8.84 -7.92
C VAL A 84 -7.43 9.54 -9.25
N LYS A 85 -7.26 8.85 -10.38
CA LYS A 85 -7.50 9.41 -11.72
C LYS A 85 -8.93 9.91 -11.89
N LYS A 86 -9.90 9.21 -11.31
CA LYS A 86 -11.32 9.59 -11.33
C LYS A 86 -11.67 10.67 -10.32
N GLY A 87 -10.72 11.17 -9.53
CA GLY A 87 -10.96 12.17 -8.48
C GLY A 87 -11.78 11.63 -7.30
N LEU A 88 -11.92 10.31 -7.17
CA LEU A 88 -12.70 9.69 -6.09
C LEU A 88 -11.97 9.75 -4.75
N ILE A 89 -10.63 9.67 -4.78
CA ILE A 89 -9.79 9.79 -3.58
C ILE A 89 -8.54 10.61 -3.88
N HIS A 90 -8.05 11.32 -2.87
CA HIS A 90 -6.77 12.00 -2.95
C HIS A 90 -5.59 11.01 -2.82
N PRO A 91 -4.42 11.23 -3.44
CA PRO A 91 -3.25 10.33 -3.30
C PRO A 91 -2.81 10.09 -1.86
N GLN A 92 -2.96 11.08 -0.97
CA GLN A 92 -2.67 10.90 0.46
C GLN A 92 -3.61 9.88 1.11
N VAL A 93 -4.90 9.89 0.74
CA VAL A 93 -5.88 8.89 1.19
C VAL A 93 -5.48 7.51 0.73
N LEU A 94 -5.18 7.34 -0.57
CA LEU A 94 -4.73 6.06 -1.12
C LEU A 94 -3.54 5.50 -0.35
N VAL A 95 -2.52 6.32 -0.10
CA VAL A 95 -1.30 5.91 0.60
C VAL A 95 -1.57 5.57 2.05
N ALA A 96 -2.34 6.38 2.77
CA ALA A 96 -2.71 6.08 4.16
C ALA A 96 -3.42 4.73 4.27
N VAL A 97 -4.38 4.46 3.36
CA VAL A 97 -5.11 3.18 3.34
C VAL A 97 -4.21 2.00 2.97
N LEU A 98 -3.29 2.17 2.01
CA LEU A 98 -2.29 1.15 1.68
C LEU A 98 -1.40 0.79 2.88
N LEU A 99 -1.01 1.79 3.68
CA LEU A 99 -0.23 1.58 4.90
C LEU A 99 -1.03 0.89 5.99
N VAL A 100 -2.33 1.18 6.14
CA VAL A 100 -3.24 0.42 7.02
C VAL A 100 -3.29 -1.04 6.60
N GLN A 101 -3.55 -1.29 5.31
CA GLN A 101 -3.60 -2.66 4.77
C GLN A 101 -2.28 -3.41 4.97
N MET A 102 -1.15 -2.72 4.79
CA MET A 102 0.19 -3.28 5.02
C MET A 102 0.39 -3.65 6.50
N THR A 103 0.07 -2.74 7.42
CA THR A 103 0.16 -2.98 8.86
C THR A 103 -0.72 -4.14 9.29
N ASP A 104 -1.95 -4.22 8.79
CA ASP A 104 -2.86 -5.33 9.11
C ASP A 104 -2.30 -6.69 8.69
N ARG A 105 -1.68 -6.78 7.52
CA ARG A 105 -0.99 -8.02 7.09
C ARG A 105 0.18 -8.36 8.01
N LEU A 106 1.03 -7.37 8.33
CA LEU A 106 2.20 -7.58 9.19
C LEU A 106 1.82 -8.03 10.61
N LEU A 107 0.70 -7.53 11.15
CA LEU A 107 0.22 -7.86 12.49
C LEU A 107 -0.53 -9.19 12.56
N HIS A 108 -1.39 -9.47 11.59
CA HIS A 108 -2.35 -10.58 11.67
C HIS A 108 -1.98 -11.79 10.80
N GLN A 109 -0.89 -11.70 10.03
CA GLN A 109 -0.37 -12.81 9.23
C GLN A 109 1.13 -13.04 9.49
N PRO A 110 1.53 -13.28 10.76
CA PRO A 110 2.93 -13.54 11.10
C PRO A 110 3.39 -14.86 10.47
N GLY A 111 4.00 -14.78 9.29
CA GLY A 111 4.39 -15.93 8.48
C GLY A 111 4.32 -15.66 6.99
N LEU A 112 3.45 -14.74 6.55
CA LEU A 112 3.49 -14.22 5.20
C LEU A 112 4.67 -13.25 5.06
N LEU A 113 5.54 -13.57 4.10
CA LEU A 113 6.71 -12.75 3.83
C LEU A 113 6.29 -11.45 3.14
N PRO A 114 6.88 -10.30 3.51
CA PRO A 114 6.69 -9.05 2.82
C PRO A 114 6.91 -9.18 1.30
N GLN A 115 5.84 -8.99 0.53
CA GLN A 115 5.87 -9.14 -0.93
C GLN A 115 6.38 -7.87 -1.63
N PHE A 116 6.07 -6.70 -1.05
CA PHE A 116 6.43 -5.40 -1.60
C PHE A 116 7.70 -4.84 -0.95
N LEU A 117 8.48 -4.08 -1.70
CA LEU A 117 9.71 -3.44 -1.21
C LEU A 117 9.46 -2.59 0.04
N GLY A 118 8.46 -1.70 0.01
CA GLY A 118 8.13 -0.83 1.15
C GLY A 118 7.76 -1.62 2.41
N GLU A 119 6.94 -2.67 2.25
CA GLU A 119 6.55 -3.56 3.37
C GLU A 119 7.76 -4.27 3.96
N ARG A 120 8.70 -4.71 3.13
CA ARG A 120 9.94 -5.36 3.58
C ARG A 120 10.83 -4.39 4.34
N LEU A 121 11.04 -3.18 3.82
CA LEU A 121 11.85 -2.16 4.46
C LEU A 121 11.28 -1.79 5.85
N VAL A 122 9.96 -1.66 5.96
CA VAL A 122 9.27 -1.41 7.24
C VAL A 122 9.37 -2.61 8.19
N ALA A 123 9.12 -3.83 7.70
CA ALA A 123 9.22 -5.04 8.52
C ALA A 123 10.63 -5.29 9.05
N LEU A 124 11.66 -4.92 8.27
CA LEU A 124 13.06 -4.98 8.68
C LEU A 124 13.48 -3.82 9.59
N GLY A 125 12.62 -2.81 9.79
CA GLY A 125 12.93 -1.61 10.57
C GLY A 125 13.95 -0.68 9.90
N VAL A 126 14.15 -0.82 8.58
CA VAL A 126 15.06 0.04 7.80
C VAL A 126 14.47 1.43 7.62
N ILE A 127 13.15 1.50 7.46
CA ILE A 127 12.38 2.75 7.37
C ILE A 127 11.09 2.61 8.18
N SER A 128 10.52 3.72 8.62
CA SER A 128 9.20 3.80 9.24
C SER A 128 8.09 3.99 8.20
N PRO A 129 6.82 3.69 8.54
CA PRO A 129 5.68 4.03 7.68
C PRO A 129 5.59 5.52 7.36
N MET A 130 6.01 6.40 8.27
CA MET A 130 6.02 7.85 8.07
C MET A 130 7.05 8.29 7.03
N GLU A 131 8.19 7.61 6.96
CA GLU A 131 9.21 7.87 5.94
C GLU A 131 8.86 7.23 4.59
N LEU A 132 8.10 6.14 4.59
CA LEU A 132 7.60 5.50 3.37
C LEU A 132 6.49 6.32 2.69
N ALA A 133 5.63 6.99 3.46
CA ALA A 133 4.45 7.67 2.93
C ALA A 133 4.75 8.75 1.86
N PRO A 134 5.70 9.69 2.06
CA PRO A 134 6.02 10.72 1.07
C PRO A 134 6.43 10.14 -0.29
N ALA A 135 7.27 9.09 -0.28
CA ALA A 135 7.71 8.42 -1.50
C ALA A 135 6.54 7.76 -2.24
N LEU A 136 5.63 7.10 -1.53
CA LEU A 136 4.42 6.51 -2.15
C LEU A 136 3.47 7.58 -2.71
N ILE A 137 3.32 8.72 -2.02
CA ILE A 137 2.49 9.83 -2.48
C ILE A 137 3.09 10.38 -3.79
N GLN A 138 4.38 10.68 -3.80
CA GLN A 138 5.07 11.16 -5.00
C GLN A 138 5.00 10.15 -6.14
N GLN A 139 5.21 8.87 -5.87
CA GLN A 139 5.09 7.82 -6.88
C GLN A 139 3.68 7.79 -7.50
N THR A 140 2.66 7.97 -6.68
CA THR A 140 1.27 8.01 -7.15
C THR A 140 1.04 9.21 -8.06
N TRP A 141 1.48 10.41 -7.67
CA TRP A 141 1.39 11.60 -8.51
C TRP A 141 2.11 11.44 -9.85
N LEU A 142 3.35 10.93 -9.84
CA LEU A 142 4.12 10.71 -11.06
C LEU A 142 3.42 9.73 -12.01
N ARG A 143 2.81 8.67 -11.48
CA ARG A 143 2.01 7.74 -12.30
C ARG A 143 0.78 8.39 -12.90
N GLN A 144 0.11 9.28 -12.18
CA GLN A 144 -1.02 10.05 -12.75
C GLN A 144 -0.57 10.94 -13.92
N ALA A 145 0.66 11.46 -13.86
CA ALA A 145 1.28 12.22 -14.94
C ALA A 145 1.90 11.33 -16.05
N GLY A 146 1.68 10.01 -16.03
CA GLY A 146 2.24 9.08 -17.02
C GLY A 146 3.73 8.76 -16.84
N THR A 147 4.33 9.19 -15.73
CA THR A 147 5.74 8.93 -15.42
C THR A 147 5.87 7.70 -14.52
N HIS A 148 6.63 6.71 -14.99
CA HIS A 148 6.95 5.53 -14.20
C HIS A 148 8.26 5.72 -13.46
N VAL A 149 8.24 5.54 -12.14
CA VAL A 149 9.42 5.60 -11.27
C VAL A 149 9.41 4.47 -10.25
N LEU A 150 10.58 3.95 -9.91
CA LEU A 150 10.72 2.91 -8.91
C LEU A 150 10.62 3.51 -7.50
N LEU A 151 9.98 2.78 -6.59
CA LEU A 151 9.83 3.24 -5.21
C LEU A 151 11.19 3.36 -4.51
N GLY A 152 12.12 2.44 -4.80
CA GLY A 152 13.47 2.46 -4.25
C GLY A 152 14.22 3.75 -4.58
N ASP A 153 14.14 4.20 -5.83
CA ASP A 153 14.80 5.42 -6.29
C ASP A 153 14.24 6.66 -5.58
N LEU A 154 12.92 6.72 -5.39
CA LEU A 154 12.29 7.81 -4.63
C LEU A 154 12.72 7.81 -3.16
N LEU A 155 12.83 6.65 -2.53
CA LEU A 155 13.30 6.54 -1.14
C LEU A 155 14.76 7.01 -1.00
N VAL A 156 15.61 6.72 -1.99
CA VAL A 156 16.98 7.23 -2.05
C VAL A 156 17.00 8.73 -2.28
N GLN A 157 16.21 9.23 -3.23
CA GLN A 157 16.09 10.65 -3.54
C GLN A 157 15.61 11.46 -2.33
N HIS A 158 14.72 10.90 -1.51
CA HIS A 158 14.23 11.52 -0.27
C HIS A 158 15.24 11.48 0.88
N GLY A 159 16.39 10.82 0.69
CA GLY A 159 17.41 10.65 1.73
C GLY A 159 17.03 9.66 2.83
N VAL A 160 15.91 8.95 2.67
CA VAL A 160 15.37 7.97 3.63
C VAL A 160 16.11 6.63 3.53
N LEU A 161 16.65 6.31 2.36
CA LEU A 161 17.32 5.04 2.10
C LEU A 161 18.67 5.27 1.42
N GLN A 162 19.70 4.57 1.87
CA GLN A 162 20.99 4.56 1.17
C GLN A 162 20.97 3.54 0.02
N THR A 163 21.64 3.86 -1.09
CA THR A 163 21.72 2.99 -2.27
C THR A 163 22.28 1.61 -1.96
N GLN A 164 23.25 1.51 -1.05
CA GLN A 164 23.84 0.23 -0.63
C GLN A 164 22.81 -0.63 0.13
N THR A 165 22.01 -0.02 1.00
CA THR A 165 20.94 -0.69 1.75
C THR A 165 19.83 -1.16 0.82
N LEU A 166 19.43 -0.33 -0.15
CA LEU A 166 18.46 -0.71 -1.18
C LEU A 166 18.92 -1.94 -1.97
N SER A 167 20.18 -1.93 -2.43
CA SER A 167 20.77 -3.02 -3.21
C SER A 167 20.79 -4.34 -2.42
N SER A 168 21.17 -4.28 -1.15
CA SER A 168 21.17 -5.44 -0.25
C SER A 168 19.77 -6.02 -0.08
N VAL A 169 18.75 -5.19 0.14
CA VAL A 169 17.36 -5.64 0.32
C VAL A 169 16.80 -6.27 -0.96
N LEU A 170 17.08 -5.68 -2.12
CA LEU A 170 16.66 -6.21 -3.43
C LEU A 170 17.35 -7.53 -3.76
N PHE A 171 18.64 -7.67 -3.44
CA PHE A 171 19.39 -8.92 -3.63
C PHE A 171 18.73 -10.08 -2.88
N PHE A 172 18.40 -9.89 -1.60
CA PHE A 172 17.69 -10.90 -0.80
C PHE A 172 16.25 -11.15 -1.29
N GLN A 173 15.60 -10.18 -1.91
CA GLN A 173 14.28 -10.36 -2.51
C GLN A 173 14.36 -11.24 -3.77
N ASN A 174 15.31 -10.96 -4.67
CA ASN A 174 15.47 -11.66 -5.95
C ASN A 174 15.98 -13.10 -5.79
N GLN A 175 16.90 -13.36 -4.86
CA GLN A 175 17.35 -14.73 -4.58
C GLN A 175 16.20 -15.64 -4.14
N ARG A 176 15.20 -15.11 -3.42
CA ARG A 176 14.06 -15.92 -2.94
C ARG A 176 13.06 -16.26 -4.03
N ILE A 177 12.89 -15.39 -5.03
CA ILE A 177 12.08 -15.71 -6.22
C ILE A 177 12.69 -16.91 -6.94
N ALA A 178 14.03 -16.94 -7.09
CA ALA A 178 14.73 -18.06 -7.71
C ALA A 178 14.56 -19.38 -6.93
N TYR A 179 14.61 -19.36 -5.59
CA TYR A 179 14.42 -20.58 -4.78
C TYR A 179 12.96 -21.07 -4.73
N SER A 180 11.95 -20.18 -4.72
CA SER A 180 10.54 -20.60 -4.72
C SER A 180 10.07 -21.23 -6.04
N ILE A 181 10.72 -20.92 -7.17
CA ILE A 181 10.44 -21.59 -8.45
C ILE A 181 11.04 -23.01 -8.46
N ASN A 182 12.22 -23.21 -7.87
CA ASN A 182 12.86 -24.53 -7.80
C ASN A 182 12.19 -25.52 -6.84
N THR A 183 11.41 -25.06 -5.85
CA THR A 183 10.69 -25.95 -4.91
C THR A 183 9.32 -26.41 -5.42
N LEU A 184 8.80 -25.80 -6.50
CA LEU A 184 7.51 -26.20 -7.13
C LEU A 184 7.69 -27.11 -8.35
N VAL A 185 8.91 -27.58 -8.63
CA VAL A 185 9.25 -28.47 -9.76
C VAL A 185 9.75 -29.84 -9.29
N VAL A 186 9.35 -30.30 -8.09
CA VAL A 186 9.56 -31.69 -7.63
C VAL A 186 8.23 -32.30 -7.22
#